data_AF-B5VU67-F1
#
_entry.id   AF-B5VU67-F1
#
_cell.length_a   1.000
_cell.length_b   1.000
_cell.length_c   1.000
_cell.angle_alpha   90.00
_cell.angle_beta   90.00
_cell.angle_gamma   90.00
#
_symmetry.space_group_name_H-M   'P 1'
#
loop_
_entity.id
_entity.type
_entity.pdbx_description
1 polymer ?
#
loop_
_entity_poly.entity_id
_entity_poly.type
_entity_poly.pdbx_seq_one_letter_code
_entity_poly.pdbx_strand_id
1 'polypeptide(L)'
;MNQTLLAQAKNRAAVFEKFLQIELDQEANASQLAFLDRGIENSPYQAELSNYPIYLEQKPMDFSPYPNRGKVPQINTTHLNFLDPDILQACVCVGRFVDDQLQTMWMGKNALEKVQFGSTTKIIAGLNI
;
A
#
# COMPACT_ATOMS: atom_id res chain seq x y z
N MET A 1 -0.81 15.31 3.88
CA MET A 1 -1.16 14.44 5.03
C MET A 1 -1.26 15.29 6.29
N ASN A 2 -2.41 15.27 6.96
CA ASN A 2 -2.64 16.08 8.17
C ASN A 2 -1.82 15.50 9.33
N GLN A 3 -0.74 16.17 9.76
CA GLN A 3 0.20 15.66 10.77
C GLN A 3 -0.49 15.29 12.11
N THR A 4 -1.65 15.90 12.37
CA THR A 4 -2.54 15.63 13.50
C THR A 4 -3.16 14.23 13.48
N LEU A 5 -3.56 13.70 12.31
CA LEU A 5 -4.13 12.36 12.19
C LEU A 5 -3.11 11.26 12.49
N LEU A 6 -1.88 11.42 11.99
CA LEU A 6 -0.79 10.46 12.26
C LEU A 6 -0.39 10.48 13.75
N ALA A 7 -0.43 11.63 14.40
CA ALA A 7 -0.19 11.74 15.84
C ALA A 7 -1.31 11.06 16.66
N GLN A 8 -2.57 11.26 16.27
CA GLN A 8 -3.72 10.61 16.90
C GLN A 8 -3.68 9.07 16.74
N ALA A 9 -3.22 8.58 15.59
CA ALA A 9 -3.08 7.15 15.33
C ALA A 9 -2.10 6.42 16.27
N LYS A 10 -1.21 7.14 16.96
CA LYS A 10 -0.31 6.53 17.96
C LYS A 10 -1.05 6.07 19.21
N ASN A 11 -2.22 6.63 19.52
CA ASN A 11 -3.03 6.18 20.64
C ASN A 11 -3.86 4.95 20.24
N ARG A 12 -3.24 3.77 20.36
CA ARG A 12 -3.84 2.49 19.95
C ARG A 12 -5.17 2.19 20.67
N ALA A 13 -5.32 2.58 21.93
CA ALA A 13 -6.55 2.38 22.69
C ALA A 13 -7.70 3.22 22.12
N ALA A 14 -7.47 4.51 21.87
CA ALA A 14 -8.48 5.38 21.27
C ALA A 14 -8.84 4.94 19.85
N VAL A 15 -7.87 4.45 19.07
CA VAL A 15 -8.12 3.90 17.73
C VAL A 15 -8.96 2.62 17.81
N PHE A 16 -8.66 1.74 18.76
CA PHE A 16 -9.41 0.51 18.99
C PHE A 16 -10.86 0.80 19.38
N GLU A 17 -11.10 1.66 20.36
CA GLU A 17 -12.46 2.06 20.76
C GLU A 17 -13.26 2.66 19.60
N LYS A 18 -12.59 3.46 18.75
CA LYS A 18 -13.21 4.00 17.54
C LYS A 18 -13.62 2.90 16.56
N PHE A 19 -12.78 1.89 16.35
CA PHE A 19 -13.14 0.77 15.48
C PHE A 19 -14.24 -0.10 16.08
N LEU A 20 -14.19 -0.35 17.40
CA LEU A 20 -15.24 -1.08 18.10
C LEU A 20 -16.60 -0.39 17.96
N GLN A 21 -16.63 0.94 18.11
CA GLN A 21 -17.86 1.70 17.92
C GLN A 21 -18.41 1.57 16.49
N ILE A 22 -17.55 1.58 15.47
CA ILE A 22 -17.96 1.37 14.07
C ILE A 22 -18.57 -0.03 13.87
N GLU A 23 -17.98 -1.06 14.47
CA GLU A 23 -18.51 -2.42 14.43
C GLU A 23 -19.89 -2.50 15.09
N LEU A 24 -20.09 -1.81 16.23
CA LEU A 24 -21.38 -1.75 16.91
C LEU A 24 -22.44 -0.99 16.10
N ASP A 25 -22.08 0.16 15.52
CA ASP A 25 -23.00 1.03 14.77
C ASP A 25 -23.51 0.37 13.47
N GLN A 26 -22.76 -0.58 12.92
CA GLN A 26 -23.13 -1.33 11.72
C GLN A 26 -23.62 -2.75 12.00
N GLU A 27 -23.91 -3.07 13.26
CA GLU A 27 -24.44 -4.38 13.68
C GLU A 27 -23.57 -5.55 13.18
N ALA A 28 -22.25 -5.36 13.25
CA ALA A 28 -21.29 -6.33 12.78
C ALA A 28 -21.44 -7.68 13.49
N ASN A 29 -21.20 -8.75 12.74
CA ASN A 29 -21.33 -10.12 13.20
C ASN A 29 -20.31 -11.02 12.50
N ALA A 30 -20.34 -12.32 12.79
CA ALA A 30 -19.36 -13.27 12.25
C ALA A 30 -19.32 -13.35 10.72
N SER A 31 -20.39 -12.92 10.03
CA SER A 31 -20.50 -12.89 8.57
C SER A 31 -20.39 -11.49 7.95
N GLN A 32 -20.34 -10.43 8.76
CA GLN A 32 -20.27 -9.05 8.29
C GLN A 32 -19.45 -8.22 9.28
N LEU A 33 -18.23 -7.88 8.89
CA LEU A 33 -17.28 -7.10 9.70
C LEU A 33 -17.29 -5.66 9.17
N ALA A 34 -17.76 -4.71 9.98
CA ALA A 34 -18.01 -3.34 9.53
C ALA A 34 -16.76 -2.66 8.97
N PHE A 35 -15.59 -2.94 9.56
CA PHE A 35 -14.34 -2.36 9.09
C PHE A 35 -13.82 -3.01 7.80
N LEU A 36 -13.87 -4.35 7.70
CA LEU A 36 -13.33 -5.08 6.55
C LEU A 36 -14.28 -5.03 5.34
N ASP A 37 -15.58 -4.98 5.59
CA ASP A 37 -16.63 -4.98 4.57
C ASP A 37 -17.11 -3.56 4.22
N ARG A 38 -16.40 -2.51 4.67
CA ARG A 38 -16.82 -1.10 4.47
C ARG A 38 -16.94 -0.68 2.99
N GLY A 39 -16.33 -1.44 2.07
CA GLY A 39 -16.26 -1.10 0.67
C GLY A 39 -15.50 0.20 0.38
N ILE A 40 -15.56 0.68 -0.87
CA ILE A 40 -14.93 1.95 -1.24
C ILE A 40 -15.80 3.14 -0.86
N GLU A 41 -17.11 2.94 -0.90
CA GLU A 41 -18.17 3.90 -0.59
C GLU A 41 -18.09 4.47 0.82
N ASN A 42 -17.60 3.69 1.79
CA ASN A 42 -17.40 4.18 3.15
C ASN A 42 -15.93 4.50 3.45
N SER A 43 -14.99 4.38 2.50
CA SER A 43 -13.56 4.59 2.73
C SER A 43 -13.22 6.06 3.02
N PRO A 44 -12.35 6.37 4.00
CA PRO A 44 -11.96 7.76 4.27
C PRO A 44 -11.09 8.33 3.15
N TYR A 45 -10.58 7.47 2.25
CA TYR A 45 -9.75 7.85 1.11
C TYR A 45 -10.53 7.92 -0.21
N GLN A 46 -11.86 7.73 -0.20
CA GLN A 46 -12.68 7.77 -1.42
C GLN A 46 -12.53 9.11 -2.16
N ALA A 47 -12.55 10.23 -1.42
CA ALA A 47 -12.38 11.57 -1.98
C ALA A 47 -10.93 11.86 -2.42
N GLU A 48 -9.95 11.04 -2.01
CA GLU A 48 -8.55 11.21 -2.39
C GLU A 48 -8.17 10.42 -3.66
N LEU A 49 -9.06 9.55 -4.17
CA LEU A 49 -8.80 8.74 -5.36
C LEU A 49 -8.40 9.58 -6.58
N SER A 50 -9.09 10.70 -6.81
CA SER A 50 -8.79 11.62 -7.92
C SER A 50 -7.43 12.31 -7.79
N ASN A 51 -6.89 12.39 -6.58
CA ASN A 51 -5.60 13.02 -6.30
C ASN A 51 -4.43 12.02 -6.41
N TYR A 52 -4.68 10.72 -6.61
CA TYR A 52 -3.61 9.73 -6.75
C TYR A 52 -2.57 10.08 -7.82
N PRO A 53 -2.93 10.55 -9.04
CA PRO A 53 -1.94 10.96 -10.03
C PRO A 53 -1.00 12.04 -9.51
N ILE A 54 -1.54 13.04 -8.79
CA ILE A 54 -0.76 14.14 -8.20
C ILE A 54 0.20 13.62 -7.13
N TYR A 55 -0.23 12.68 -6.28
CA TYR A 55 0.67 12.08 -5.28
C TYR A 55 1.80 11.26 -5.92
N LEU A 56 1.55 10.66 -7.09
CA LEU A 56 2.57 9.93 -7.85
C LEU A 56 3.55 10.89 -8.54
N GLU A 57 3.08 12.02 -9.07
CA GLU A 57 3.93 13.06 -9.69
C GLU A 57 4.88 13.73 -8.70
N GLN A 58 4.49 13.84 -7.42
CA GLN A 58 5.29 14.49 -6.37
C GLN A 58 6.57 13.73 -6.01
N LYS A 59 6.78 12.50 -6.50
CA LYS A 59 8.02 11.75 -6.31
C LYS A 59 8.71 11.52 -7.65
N PRO A 60 9.99 11.90 -7.82
CA PRO A 60 10.76 11.44 -8.95
C PRO A 60 10.77 9.90 -8.92
N MET A 61 10.17 9.29 -9.94
CA MET A 61 10.11 7.84 -10.10
C MET A 61 11.07 7.45 -11.21
N ASP A 62 12.19 6.83 -10.83
CA ASP A 62 13.20 6.34 -11.76
C ASP A 62 12.77 4.97 -12.31
N PHE A 63 12.09 4.99 -13.45
CA PHE A 63 11.69 3.78 -14.16
C PHE A 63 12.83 3.26 -15.03
N SER A 64 12.96 1.93 -15.08
CA SER A 64 13.92 1.22 -15.94
C SER A 64 13.23 0.03 -16.61
N PRO A 65 13.71 -0.47 -17.77
CA PRO A 65 13.14 -1.66 -18.38
C PRO A 65 13.03 -2.83 -17.40
N TYR A 66 11.95 -3.61 -17.49
CA TYR A 66 11.79 -4.81 -16.67
C TYR A 66 13.03 -5.71 -16.79
N PRO A 67 13.59 -6.24 -15.68
CA PRO A 67 14.84 -6.98 -15.73
C PRO A 67 14.70 -8.29 -16.52
N ASN A 68 15.76 -8.64 -17.27
CA ASN A 68 15.85 -9.95 -17.89
C ASN A 68 15.73 -11.08 -16.85
N ARG A 69 15.16 -12.22 -17.26
CA ARG A 69 14.98 -13.40 -16.39
C ARG A 69 16.29 -13.76 -15.68
N GLY A 70 16.23 -13.92 -14.36
CA GLY A 70 17.39 -14.26 -13.52
C GLY A 70 18.27 -13.07 -13.13
N LYS A 71 17.94 -11.84 -13.56
CA LYS A 71 18.59 -10.61 -13.08
C LYS A 71 17.77 -9.99 -11.96
N VAL A 72 18.42 -9.71 -10.84
CA VAL A 72 17.82 -8.93 -9.75
C VAL A 72 17.78 -7.47 -10.17
N PRO A 73 16.61 -6.78 -10.09
CA PRO A 73 16.52 -5.37 -10.42
C PRO A 73 17.26 -4.50 -9.40
N GLN A 74 17.52 -3.24 -9.76
CA GLN A 74 17.93 -2.25 -8.76
C GLN A 74 16.72 -1.92 -7.87
N ILE A 75 16.82 -2.22 -6.57
CA ILE A 75 15.73 -2.03 -5.61
C ILE A 75 16.08 -0.84 -4.73
N ASN A 76 15.21 0.16 -4.71
CA ASN A 76 15.34 1.28 -3.78
C ASN A 76 14.93 0.83 -2.36
N THR A 77 15.86 0.94 -1.41
CA THR A 77 15.67 0.45 -0.04
C THR A 77 15.08 1.45 0.94
N THR A 78 14.88 2.71 0.52
CA THR A 78 14.42 3.80 1.41
C THR A 78 12.97 4.19 1.15
N HIS A 79 12.44 3.92 -0.05
CA HIS A 79 11.09 4.32 -0.44
C HIS A 79 9.98 3.66 0.38
N LEU A 80 10.26 2.54 1.05
CA LEU A 80 9.33 1.84 1.95
C LEU A 80 9.59 2.10 3.44
N ASN A 81 10.43 3.09 3.80
CA ASN A 81 10.72 3.41 5.20
C ASN A 81 9.52 3.95 5.99
N PHE A 82 8.46 4.35 5.30
CA PHE A 82 7.20 4.78 5.93
C PHE A 82 6.38 3.60 6.47
N LEU A 83 6.68 2.36 6.05
CA LEU A 83 5.99 1.17 6.55
C LEU A 83 6.25 0.99 8.04
N ASP A 84 5.23 0.51 8.75
CA ASP A 84 5.33 0.22 10.18
C ASP A 84 6.54 -0.68 10.49
N PRO A 85 7.27 -0.46 11.60
CA PRO A 85 8.40 -1.30 12.00
C PRO A 85 8.07 -2.80 12.05
N ASP A 86 6.83 -3.17 12.40
CA ASP A 86 6.38 -4.56 12.48
C ASP A 86 6.23 -5.22 11.09
N ILE A 87 6.22 -4.43 10.01
CA ILE A 87 6.36 -4.94 8.64
C ILE A 87 7.84 -5.20 8.39
N LEU A 88 8.27 -6.43 8.62
CA LEU A 88 9.68 -6.82 8.58
C LEU A 88 10.26 -6.86 7.16
N GLN A 89 9.47 -7.33 6.19
CA GLN A 89 9.85 -7.41 4.78
C GLN A 89 8.73 -6.89 3.87
N ALA A 90 9.11 -6.17 2.83
CA ALA A 90 8.19 -5.74 1.78
C ALA A 90 8.94 -5.56 0.45
N CYS A 91 8.27 -5.82 -0.66
CA CYS A 91 8.76 -5.51 -2.01
C CYS A 91 7.59 -5.03 -2.85
N VAL A 92 7.79 -3.95 -3.59
CA VAL A 92 6.79 -3.35 -4.48
C VAL A 92 7.43 -3.12 -5.83
N CYS A 93 6.78 -3.61 -6.88
CA CYS A 93 7.09 -3.30 -8.27
C CYS A 93 5.95 -2.44 -8.82
N VAL A 94 6.28 -1.25 -9.31
CA VAL A 94 5.33 -0.39 -10.04
C VAL A 94 5.72 -0.43 -11.50
N GLY A 95 4.79 -0.85 -12.35
CA GLY A 95 4.99 -0.96 -13.79
C GLY A 95 4.21 0.09 -14.56
N ARG A 96 4.77 0.53 -15.69
CA ARG A 96 4.09 1.31 -16.73
C ARG A 96 4.51 0.83 -18.11
N PHE A 97 3.63 0.98 -19.08
CA PHE A 97 3.98 0.74 -20.48
C PHE A 97 4.40 2.05 -21.15
N VAL A 98 5.55 2.05 -21.83
CA VAL A 98 6.05 3.14 -22.67
C VAL A 98 6.56 2.50 -23.95
N ASP A 99 6.05 2.93 -25.11
CA ASP A 99 6.40 2.36 -26.42
C ASP A 99 6.34 0.83 -26.46
N ASP A 100 5.23 0.26 -25.96
CA ASP A 100 4.98 -1.19 -25.81
C ASP A 100 6.00 -1.96 -24.93
N GLN A 101 6.89 -1.24 -24.22
CA GLN A 101 7.83 -1.84 -23.28
C GLN A 101 7.40 -1.61 -21.84
N LEU A 102 7.44 -2.68 -21.05
CA LEU A 102 7.21 -2.60 -19.60
C LEU A 102 8.43 -1.97 -18.93
N GLN A 103 8.24 -0.76 -18.41
CA GLN A 103 9.17 -0.12 -17.50
C GLN A 103 8.72 -0.32 -16.06
N THR A 104 9.67 -0.51 -15.16
CA THR A 104 9.43 -0.77 -13.74
C THR A 104 10.29 0.05 -12.83
N MET A 105 9.75 0.32 -11.65
CA MET A 105 10.44 0.82 -10.49
C MET A 105 10.26 -0.19 -9.36
N TRP A 106 11.35 -0.51 -8.66
CA TRP A 106 11.36 -1.50 -7.57
C TRP A 106 11.72 -0.83 -6.25
N MET A 107 10.93 -1.11 -5.22
CA MET A 107 11.10 -0.57 -3.87
C MET A 107 11.02 -1.71 -2.86
N GLY A 108 11.86 -1.68 -1.83
CA GLY A 108 11.97 -2.81 -0.90
C GLY A 108 12.34 -2.41 0.51
N LYS A 109 11.85 -3.18 1.48
CA LYS A 109 12.32 -3.25 2.86
C LYS A 109 12.77 -4.69 3.08
N ASN A 110 14.08 -4.92 3.25
CA ASN A 110 14.66 -6.27 3.38
C ASN A 110 14.21 -7.25 2.25
N ALA A 111 14.00 -6.73 1.03
CA ALA A 111 13.27 -7.43 -0.03
C ALA A 111 13.92 -8.71 -0.58
N LEU A 112 15.22 -8.92 -0.31
CA LEU A 112 15.98 -10.08 -0.77
C LEU A 112 16.31 -11.07 0.36
N GLU A 113 15.87 -10.78 1.60
CA GLU A 113 16.05 -11.71 2.70
C GLU A 113 15.21 -12.97 2.50
N LYS A 114 15.81 -14.12 2.77
CA LYS A 114 15.13 -15.41 2.67
C LYS A 114 14.28 -15.61 3.92
N VAL A 115 12.97 -15.46 3.78
CA VAL A 115 12.00 -15.73 4.85
C VAL A 115 10.87 -16.61 4.33
N GLN A 116 10.19 -17.30 5.24
CA GLN A 116 8.98 -18.03 4.90
C GLN A 116 7.82 -17.04 4.83
N PHE A 117 7.07 -17.15 3.75
CA PHE A 117 6.10 -16.18 3.31
C PHE A 117 4.74 -16.89 3.24
N GLY A 118 3.76 -16.47 4.05
CA GLY A 118 2.45 -17.16 4.16
C GLY A 118 1.45 -16.87 3.04
N SER A 119 1.61 -15.74 2.34
CA SER A 119 0.90 -15.33 1.11
C SER A 119 1.53 -14.04 0.61
N THR A 120 2.09 -14.01 -0.62
CA THR A 120 3.15 -13.01 -0.86
C THR A 120 3.25 -12.33 -2.20
N THR A 121 2.29 -12.49 -3.10
CA THR A 121 2.21 -11.57 -4.24
C THR A 121 0.77 -11.29 -4.61
N LYS A 122 0.38 -10.02 -4.49
CA LYS A 122 -0.87 -9.51 -5.03
C LYS A 122 -0.52 -8.67 -6.25
N ILE A 123 -1.07 -9.04 -7.40
CA ILE A 123 -0.98 -8.24 -8.62
C ILE A 123 -2.23 -7.36 -8.63
N ILE A 124 -2.04 -6.04 -8.60
CA ILE A 124 -3.13 -5.07 -8.67
C ILE A 124 -2.98 -4.36 -10.01
N ALA A 125 -3.91 -4.59 -10.93
CA ALA A 125 -3.96 -3.84 -12.18
C ALA A 125 -4.47 -2.43 -11.91
N GLY A 126 -3.84 -1.42 -12.51
CA GLY A 126 -4.45 -0.10 -12.61
C GLY A 126 -5.66 -0.20 -13.53
N LEU A 127 -6.87 -0.06 -12.98
CA LEU A 127 -8.10 0.02 -13.75
C LEU A 127 -8.42 1.50 -13.99
N ASN A 128 -8.69 1.87 -15.24
CA ASN A 128 -9.08 3.24 -15.65
C ASN A 128 -8.05 4.34 -15.31
N ILE A 129 -6.80 4.16 -15.73
CA ILE A 129 -5.82 5.27 -15.81
C ILE A 129 -6.03 6.01 -17.13
#